data_AF-A0A158J8L0-F1
#
_entry.id   AF-A0A158J8L0-F1
#
_cell.length_a   1.000
_cell.length_b   1.000
_cell.length_c   1.000
_cell.angle_alpha   90.00
_cell.angle_beta   90.00
_cell.angle_gamma   90.00
#
_symmetry.space_group_name_H-M   'P 1'
#
loop_
_entity.id
_entity.type
_entity.pdbx_description
1 polymer ?
#
loop_
_entity_poly.entity_id
_entity_poly.type
_entity_poly.pdbx_seq_one_letter_code
_entity_poly.pdbx_strand_id
1 'polypeptide(L)' 'MSTFEAAKLGAVPGRFTDLEAAVNYIAGSPTRDNEVRPWIRNVDTNAFVVIGGRVQLPKGGPR' A
#
# COMPACT_ATOMS: atom_id res chain seq x y z
N MET A 1 11.75 -5.10 17.76
CA MET A 1 11.60 -4.51 16.41
C MET A 1 10.30 -5.06 15.86
N SER A 2 9.45 -4.20 15.30
CA SER A 2 8.18 -4.67 14.74
C SER A 2 8.33 -5.05 13.26
N THR A 3 7.67 -6.12 12.83
CA THR A 3 7.69 -6.56 11.43
C THR A 3 6.44 -6.09 10.70
N PHE A 4 6.61 -5.62 9.47
CA PHE A 4 5.56 -5.13 8.60
C PHE A 4 5.50 -5.94 7.31
N GLU A 5 4.29 -6.25 6.87
CA GLU A 5 4.02 -6.73 5.52
C GLU A 5 3.33 -5.63 4.73
N ALA A 6 3.78 -5.42 3.50
CA ALA A 6 3.16 -4.45 2.61
C ALA A 6 2.90 -5.07 1.24
N ALA A 7 1.72 -4.83 0.69
CA ALA A 7 1.30 -5.41 -0.58
C ALA A 7 0.83 -4.34 -1.57
N LYS A 8 1.09 -4.61 -2.84
CA LYS A 8 0.59 -3.88 -4.00
C LYS A 8 -0.25 -4.81 -4.85
N LEU A 9 -1.13 -4.25 -5.68
CA LEU A 9 -1.88 -5.03 -6.65
C LEU A 9 -0.93 -5.81 -7.58
N GLY A 10 -1.19 -7.11 -7.75
CA GLY A 10 -0.42 -7.98 -8.66
C GLY A 10 0.98 -8.37 -8.19
N ALA A 11 1.39 -7.99 -6.97
CA ALA A 11 2.69 -8.33 -6.39
C ALA A 11 2.52 -9.18 -5.12
N VAL A 12 3.49 -10.06 -4.87
CA VAL A 12 3.60 -10.78 -3.60
C VAL A 12 3.92 -9.78 -2.48
N PRO A 13 3.30 -9.89 -1.28
CA PRO A 13 3.61 -9.00 -0.17
C PRO A 13 5.09 -9.01 0.21
N GLY A 14 5.69 -7.83 0.34
CA GLY A 14 7.04 -7.66 0.87
C GLY A 14 7.04 -7.62 2.41
N ARG A 15 8.13 -8.07 3.02
CA ARG A 15 8.37 -7.97 4.48
C ARG A 15 9.43 -6.93 4.79
N PHE A 16 9.18 -6.14 5.83
CA PHE A 16 10.01 -5.02 6.24
C PHE A 16 10.14 -5.00 7.76
N THR A 17 11.31 -4.64 8.28
CA THR A 17 11.55 -4.47 9.73
C THR A 17 11.27 -3.05 10.21
N ASP A 18 10.82 -2.19 9.29
CA ASP A 18 10.61 -0.77 9.49
C ASP A 18 9.34 -0.32 8.73
N LEU A 19 8.54 0.53 9.38
CA LEU A 19 7.29 1.02 8.83
C LEU A 19 7.54 1.99 7.67
N GLU A 20 8.58 2.82 7.75
CA GLU A 20 8.91 3.77 6.70
C GLU A 20 9.29 3.05 5.40
N ALA A 21 10.08 1.97 5.48
CA ALA A 21 10.36 1.10 4.34
C ALA A 21 9.10 0.49 3.72
N ALA A 22 8.14 0.02 4.54
CA ALA A 22 6.86 -0.51 4.06
C ALA A 22 6.00 0.57 3.37
N VAL A 23 6.00 1.80 3.90
CA VAL A 23 5.32 2.96 3.30
C VAL A 23 5.96 3.33 1.96
N ASN A 24 7.28 3.45 1.92
CA ASN A 24 8.03 3.74 0.71
C ASN A 24 7.85 2.65 -0.36
N TYR A 25 7.72 1.39 0.07
CA TYR A 25 7.36 0.31 -0.84
C TYR A 25 6.03 0.60 -1.53
N ILE A 26 4.92 0.81 -0.80
CA ILE A 26 3.61 1.03 -1.43
C ILE A 26 3.41 2.44 -2.03
N ALA A 27 4.28 3.40 -1.69
CA ALA A 27 4.20 4.76 -2.21
C ALA A 27 4.19 4.80 -3.74
N GLY A 28 3.33 5.65 -4.30
CA GLY A 28 3.18 5.80 -5.75
C GLY A 28 2.49 4.63 -6.46
N SER A 29 2.05 3.59 -5.73
CA SER A 29 1.28 2.51 -6.34
C SER A 29 -0.06 3.05 -6.87
N PRO A 30 -0.38 2.82 -8.15
CA PRO A 30 -1.64 3.28 -8.71
C PRO A 30 -2.80 2.62 -7.95
N THR A 31 -3.82 3.41 -7.64
CA THR A 31 -5.10 2.89 -7.15
C THR A 31 -6.17 3.23 -8.16
N ARG A 32 -6.91 2.21 -8.59
CA ARG A 32 -8.10 2.34 -9.41
C ARG A 32 -9.33 2.00 -8.57
N ASP A 33 -10.47 2.54 -9.00
CA ASP A 33 -11.74 2.18 -8.38
C ASP A 33 -12.05 0.70 -8.62
N ASN A 34 -12.60 0.04 -7.60
CA ASN A 34 -12.92 -1.39 -7.56
C ASN A 34 -11.71 -2.36 -7.59
N GLU A 35 -10.47 -1.86 -7.47
CA GLU A 35 -9.28 -2.69 -7.27
C GLU A 35 -8.89 -2.78 -5.79
N VAL A 36 -8.23 -3.88 -5.42
CA VAL A 36 -7.67 -4.07 -4.08
C VAL A 36 -6.62 -2.98 -3.83
N ARG A 37 -6.84 -2.17 -2.80
CA ARG A 37 -5.93 -1.08 -2.43
C ARG A 37 -4.63 -1.64 -1.82
N PRO A 38 -3.47 -1.02 -2.09
CA PRO A 38 -2.23 -1.30 -1.38
C PRO A 38 -2.45 -1.18 0.13
N TRP A 39 -1.85 -2.10 0.88
CA TRP A 39 -2.02 -2.16 2.33
C TRP A 39 -0.70 -2.41 3.04
N ILE A 40 -0.65 -2.00 4.31
CA ILE A 40 0.43 -2.33 5.25
C ILE A 40 -0.20 -2.97 6.49
N ARG A 41 0.32 -4.13 6.88
CA ARG A 41 -0.04 -4.86 8.10
C ARG A 41 1.18 -4.94 9.02
N ASN A 42 1.00 -4.61 10.29
CA ASN A 42 1.93 -4.99 11.34
C ASN A 42 1.73 -6.49 11.63
N VAL A 43 2.75 -7.30 11.42
CA VAL A 43 2.70 -8.75 11.54
C VAL A 43 2.57 -9.18 13.00
N ASP A 44 3.18 -8.43 13.93
CA ASP A 44 3.22 -8.79 15.35
C ASP A 44 1.87 -8.53 16.03
N THR A 45 1.19 -7.47 15.62
CA THR A 45 -0.10 -7.08 16.19
C THR A 45 -1.30 -7.45 15.32
N ASN A 46 -1.06 -7.94 14.09
CA ASN A 46 -2.05 -8.11 13.03
C ASN A 46 -2.86 -6.85 12.70
N ALA A 47 -2.40 -5.68 13.12
CA ALA A 47 -3.09 -4.42 12.84
C ALA A 47 -2.78 -3.91 11.42
N PHE A 48 -3.80 -3.44 10.71
CA PHE A 48 -3.64 -2.73 9.44
C PHE A 48 -3.43 -1.25 9.70
N VAL A 49 -2.36 -0.67 9.15
CA VAL A 49 -1.94 0.71 9.47
C VAL A 49 -2.25 1.66 8.32
N VAL A 50 -2.08 1.21 7.07
CA VAL A 50 -2.24 2.07 5.89
C VAL A 50 -3.00 1.30 4.83
N ILE A 51 -4.18 1.81 4.43
CA ILE A 51 -4.88 1.41 3.21
C ILE A 51 -4.60 2.50 2.18
N GLY A 52 -3.42 2.39 1.57
CA GLY A 52 -2.75 3.46 0.87
C GLY A 52 -3.13 3.52 -0.59
N GLY A 53 -3.93 4.52 -0.93
CA GLY A 53 -3.97 5.05 -2.28
C GLY A 53 -4.84 6.28 -2.33
N ARG A 54 -4.22 7.45 -2.45
CA ARG A 54 -4.94 8.58 -3.06
C ARG A 54 -5.21 8.15 -4.49
N VAL A 55 -6.49 8.12 -4.87
CA VAL A 55 -6.89 7.93 -6.27
C VAL A 55 -6.12 8.97 -7.08
N GLN A 56 -5.20 8.52 -7.94
CA GLN A 56 -4.69 9.40 -8.98
C GLN A 56 -5.80 9.50 -10.01
N LEU A 57 -6.59 10.58 -9.93
CA LEU A 57 -7.48 10.94 -11.02
C LEU A 57 -6.64 11.00 -12.30
N PRO A 58 -7.10 10.41 -13.42
CA PRO A 58 -6.40 10.54 -14.69
C PRO A 58 -6.16 12.03 -14.95
N LYS A 59 -4.91 12.42 -15.21
CA LYS A 59 -4.59 13.77 -15.71
C LYS A 59 -5.20 13.89 -17.11
N GLY A 60 -6.46 14.30 -17.18
CA GLY A 60 -7.22 14.50 -18.42
C GLY A 60 -8.48 13.63 -18.51
N GLY A 61 -9.53 13.97 -17.75
CA GLY A 61 -10.90 13.61 -18.10
C GLY A 61 -11.52 14.68 -18.99
N PRO A 62 -12.41 14.34 -19.95
CA PRO A 62 -12.91 15.30 -20.93
C PRO A 62 -13.79 16.37 -20.27
N ARG A 63 -13.60 17.62 -20.69
CA ARG A 63 -14.58 18.70 -20.46
C ARG A 63 -15.80 18.50 -21.34
#